data_AF-A0A841IWE2-F1
#
_entry.id   AF-A0A841IWE2-F1
#
_cell.length_a   1.000
_cell.length_b   1.000
_cell.length_c   1.000
_cell.angle_alpha   90.00
_cell.angle_beta   90.00
_cell.angle_gamma   90.00
#
_symmetry.space_group_name_H-M   'P 1'
#
loop_
_entity.id
_entity.type
_entity.pdbx_description
1 polymer ?
#
loop_
_entity_poly.entity_id
_entity_poly.type
_entity_poly.pdbx_seq_one_letter_code
_entity_poly.pdbx_strand_id
1 'polypeptide(L)'
;MEAGIEWEIGKIAEEYEGQDDLPDVEEYRLAALHDARSTVQGLPVPIRKSMQAPFRELADDYMVTWRTKHGLKATNTEQQMLATFDLFAGFFGKKPIRDVRDPDAAHFVDALRQLHPNWARKPKAREMPWRELMKAYGGQPKGLADATVNRHMATLKTFWKWAKRRGHCDGENPFEGHHRTLKEGINAQGYVAWTEDELTKLFSPPPKRADLTELMLVALYSGMRLDEIASLTVADIQRKPVPFIRVTDAKTRAGNRDVPIHPALWWLVDKATGEGGNRLWPSFRDEGPGGKPGGDAGKEFSRHKAGKGYRDRVKAFHSFRKNFVGQLERRRVPEQEVAQIVGHEKAGFTFGTYGGEAELRRKAKVVSLIAYPNLPIPDEYRIKEPCKPT
;
A
#
# COMPACT_ATOMS: atom_id res chain seq x y z
N MET A 1 -39.54 9.35 37.47
CA MET A 1 -38.48 9.64 36.47
C MET A 1 -38.98 10.66 35.45
N GLU A 2 -40.10 10.40 34.79
CA GLU A 2 -40.75 11.33 33.84
C GLU A 2 -41.02 12.73 34.40
N ALA A 3 -41.60 12.83 35.61
CA ALA A 3 -41.85 14.12 36.28
C ALA A 3 -40.59 14.96 36.55
N GLY A 4 -39.42 14.32 36.73
CA GLY A 4 -38.15 15.04 36.90
C GLY A 4 -37.57 15.55 35.58
N ILE A 5 -37.80 14.81 34.48
CA ILE A 5 -37.38 15.23 33.14
C ILE A 5 -38.20 16.44 32.68
N GLU A 6 -39.53 16.41 32.88
CA GLU A 6 -40.42 17.54 32.56
C GLU A 6 -40.08 18.79 33.38
N TRP A 7 -39.70 18.63 34.65
CA TRP A 7 -39.27 19.76 35.49
C TRP A 7 -37.99 20.44 34.95
N GLU A 8 -36.98 19.66 34.54
CA GLU A 8 -35.75 20.19 33.95
C GLU A 8 -35.99 20.86 32.58
N ILE A 9 -36.84 20.27 31.74
CA ILE A 9 -37.26 20.88 30.46
C ILE A 9 -37.92 22.24 30.72
N GLY A 10 -38.86 22.29 31.68
CA GLY A 10 -39.55 23.52 32.06
C GLY A 10 -38.60 24.60 32.56
N LYS A 11 -37.58 24.22 33.35
CA LYS A 11 -36.57 25.16 33.85
C LYS A 11 -35.76 25.81 32.72
N ILE A 12 -35.32 25.04 31.73
CA ILE A 12 -34.60 25.58 30.56
C ILE A 12 -35.52 26.52 29.77
N ALA A 13 -36.79 26.15 29.59
CA ALA A 13 -37.76 26.99 28.87
C ALA A 13 -38.02 28.33 29.59
N GLU A 14 -38.09 28.34 30.92
CA GLU A 14 -38.27 29.55 31.74
C GLU A 14 -37.00 30.43 31.74
N GLU A 15 -35.82 29.82 31.87
CA GLU A 15 -34.54 30.54 31.92
C GLU A 15 -34.21 31.30 30.62
N TYR A 16 -34.64 30.76 29.48
CA TYR A 16 -34.38 31.32 28.15
C TYR A 16 -35.65 31.86 27.47
N GLU A 17 -36.70 32.15 28.24
CA GLU A 17 -37.95 32.68 27.73
C GLU A 17 -37.72 34.02 26.98
N GLY A 18 -38.21 34.10 25.73
CA GLY A 18 -38.09 35.31 24.89
C GLY A 18 -36.76 35.44 24.14
N GLN A 19 -35.88 34.43 24.17
CA GLN A 19 -34.70 34.36 23.31
C GLN A 19 -35.01 33.53 22.05
N ASP A 20 -34.51 33.98 20.89
CA ASP A 20 -34.74 33.30 19.61
C ASP A 20 -33.90 32.02 19.47
N ASP A 21 -32.72 31.97 20.09
CA ASP A 21 -31.79 30.84 20.03
C ASP A 21 -31.26 30.48 21.44
N LEU A 22 -31.12 29.18 21.71
CA LEU A 22 -30.45 28.67 22.91
C LEU A 22 -28.94 28.65 22.70
N PRO A 23 -28.12 28.88 23.74
CA PRO A 23 -26.70 28.54 23.69
C PRO A 23 -26.52 27.05 23.37
N ASP A 24 -25.51 26.71 22.55
CA ASP A 24 -25.23 25.33 22.10
C ASP A 24 -25.36 24.29 23.23
N VAL A 25 -24.75 24.56 24.39
CA VAL A 25 -24.75 23.64 25.55
C VAL A 25 -26.16 23.36 26.07
N GLU A 26 -27.03 24.37 26.12
CA GLU A 26 -28.41 24.21 26.57
C GLU A 26 -29.29 23.59 25.49
N GLU A 27 -29.01 23.85 24.20
CA GLU A 27 -29.64 23.13 23.10
C GLU A 27 -29.35 21.61 23.21
N TYR A 28 -28.09 21.22 23.45
CA TYR A 28 -27.69 19.83 23.67
C TYR A 28 -28.33 19.22 24.93
N ARG A 29 -28.42 19.99 26.03
CA ARG A 29 -29.05 19.53 27.27
C ARG A 29 -30.54 19.30 27.10
N LEU A 30 -31.25 20.25 26.48
CA LEU A 30 -32.68 20.14 26.18
C LEU A 30 -32.96 18.94 25.25
N ALA A 31 -32.11 18.76 24.24
CA ALA A 31 -32.11 17.61 23.37
C ALA A 31 -31.99 16.28 24.15
N ALA A 32 -31.01 16.16 25.05
CA ALA A 32 -30.84 14.96 25.87
C ALA A 32 -32.05 14.67 26.79
N LEU A 33 -32.67 15.72 27.35
CA LEU A 33 -33.88 15.59 28.16
C LEU A 33 -35.07 15.09 27.33
N HIS A 34 -35.27 15.59 26.12
CA HIS A 34 -36.30 15.08 25.20
C HIS A 34 -36.07 13.61 24.79
N ASP A 35 -34.81 13.19 24.64
CA ASP A 35 -34.46 11.79 24.32
C ASP A 35 -34.74 10.87 25.51
N ALA A 36 -34.37 11.31 26.72
CA ALA A 36 -34.68 10.61 27.96
C ALA A 36 -36.20 10.47 28.14
N ARG A 37 -36.97 11.52 27.87
CA ARG A 37 -38.43 11.48 27.90
C ARG A 37 -38.98 10.45 26.92
N SER A 38 -38.55 10.51 25.66
CA SER A 38 -39.00 9.57 24.62
C SER A 38 -38.70 8.12 25.02
N THR A 39 -37.51 7.88 25.58
CA THR A 39 -37.10 6.56 26.09
C THR A 39 -38.00 6.07 27.22
N VAL A 40 -38.30 6.92 28.21
CA VAL A 40 -39.20 6.58 29.33
C VAL A 40 -40.61 6.26 28.84
N GLN A 41 -41.07 6.93 27.79
CA GLN A 41 -42.38 6.71 27.17
C GLN A 41 -42.40 5.53 26.17
N GLY A 42 -41.28 4.84 25.97
CA GLY A 42 -41.16 3.76 24.97
C GLY A 42 -41.26 4.23 23.51
N LEU A 43 -41.08 5.53 23.27
CA LEU A 43 -41.10 6.15 21.96
C LEU A 43 -39.70 6.11 21.31
N PRO A 44 -39.62 6.02 19.96
CA PRO A 44 -38.35 6.11 19.26
C PRO A 44 -37.69 7.47 19.52
N VAL A 45 -36.40 7.45 19.91
CA VAL A 45 -35.62 8.67 20.04
C VAL A 45 -35.31 9.23 18.64
N PRO A 46 -35.72 10.47 18.33
CA PRO A 46 -35.47 11.04 17.01
C PRO A 46 -33.98 11.29 16.81
N ILE A 47 -33.48 10.90 15.64
CA ILE A 47 -32.09 11.14 15.26
C ILE A 47 -31.92 12.61 14.89
N ARG A 48 -31.27 13.40 15.75
CA ARG A 48 -30.88 14.78 15.43
C ARG A 48 -29.67 14.78 14.49
N LYS A 49 -29.90 15.06 13.21
CA LYS A 49 -28.84 15.07 12.19
C LYS A 49 -27.90 16.27 12.33
N SER A 50 -28.43 17.43 12.73
CA SER A 50 -27.66 18.66 12.98
C SER A 50 -26.60 18.49 14.06
N MET A 51 -26.86 17.63 15.05
CA MET A 51 -25.98 17.36 16.19
C MET A 51 -25.00 16.20 15.95
N GLN A 52 -24.96 15.63 14.74
CA GLN A 52 -24.01 14.56 14.44
C GLN A 52 -22.73 15.11 13.83
N ALA A 53 -21.61 14.53 14.26
CA ALA A 53 -20.31 14.79 13.68
C ALA A 53 -20.34 14.63 12.15
N PRO A 54 -19.76 15.58 11.39
CA PRO A 54 -19.55 15.44 9.96
C PRO A 54 -18.74 14.19 9.61
N PHE A 55 -18.89 13.69 8.38
CA PHE A 55 -18.15 12.51 7.89
C PHE A 55 -16.65 12.58 8.20
N ARG A 56 -16.02 13.75 8.01
CA ARG A 56 -14.56 13.90 8.16
C ARG A 56 -14.10 13.73 9.61
N GLU A 57 -14.85 14.26 10.56
CA GLU A 57 -14.56 14.15 11.99
C GLU A 57 -14.67 12.70 12.44
N LEU A 58 -15.76 12.03 12.07
CA LEU A 58 -15.92 10.60 12.37
C LEU A 58 -14.83 9.74 11.71
N ALA A 59 -14.31 10.15 10.54
CA ALA A 59 -13.18 9.49 9.90
C ALA A 59 -11.88 9.68 10.69
N ASP A 60 -11.67 10.81 11.38
CA ASP A 60 -10.53 11.00 12.28
C ASP A 60 -10.62 10.05 13.49
N ASP A 61 -11.80 9.90 14.09
CA ASP A 61 -12.04 8.92 15.18
C ASP A 61 -11.75 7.49 14.75
N TYR A 62 -12.19 7.14 13.53
CA TYR A 62 -11.85 5.85 12.94
C TYR A 62 -10.34 5.68 12.80
N MET A 63 -9.61 6.73 12.40
CA MET A 63 -8.16 6.68 12.27
C MET A 63 -7.46 6.54 13.62
N VAL A 64 -7.96 7.17 14.69
CA VAL A 64 -7.48 6.94 16.07
C VAL A 64 -7.60 5.45 16.42
N THR A 65 -8.78 4.87 16.20
CA THR A 65 -9.01 3.43 16.45
C THR A 65 -8.18 2.53 15.52
N TRP A 66 -7.96 2.95 14.28
CA TRP A 66 -7.19 2.16 13.33
C TRP A 66 -5.71 2.08 13.74
N ARG A 67 -5.14 3.19 14.24
CA ARG A 67 -3.73 3.27 14.68
C ARG A 67 -3.42 2.39 15.89
N THR A 68 -4.41 2.06 16.73
CA THR A 68 -4.19 1.19 17.90
C THR A 68 -4.08 -0.29 17.57
N LYS A 69 -4.32 -0.69 16.32
CA LYS A 69 -4.20 -2.10 15.91
C LYS A 69 -2.77 -2.60 16.09
N HIS A 70 -2.63 -3.72 16.80
CA HIS A 70 -1.34 -4.38 16.96
C HIS A 70 -0.79 -4.90 15.62
N GLY A 71 0.54 -4.84 15.47
CA GLY A 71 1.24 -5.36 14.30
C GLY A 71 1.15 -4.49 13.04
N LEU A 72 0.65 -3.25 13.15
CA LEU A 72 0.72 -2.29 12.06
C LEU A 72 2.18 -1.88 11.79
N LYS A 73 2.67 -2.21 10.60
CA LYS A 73 3.94 -1.66 10.11
C LYS A 73 3.72 -0.26 9.56
N ALA A 74 4.69 0.63 9.78
CA ALA A 74 4.73 1.94 9.12
C ALA A 74 4.73 1.72 7.60
N THR A 75 3.65 2.13 6.95
CA THR A 75 3.45 1.98 5.50
C THR A 75 2.67 3.19 4.97
N ASN A 76 2.60 3.32 3.64
CA ASN A 76 1.75 4.32 3.00
C ASN A 76 0.24 4.14 3.28
N THR A 77 -0.20 3.04 3.90
CA THR A 77 -1.63 2.71 4.09
C THR A 77 -2.40 3.84 4.79
N GLU A 78 -1.82 4.42 5.83
CA GLU A 78 -2.45 5.52 6.57
C GLU A 78 -2.68 6.75 5.68
N GLN A 79 -1.63 7.24 5.02
CA GLN A 79 -1.73 8.39 4.10
C GLN A 79 -2.74 8.13 2.97
N GLN A 80 -2.82 6.88 2.52
CA GLN A 80 -3.76 6.46 1.50
C GLN A 80 -5.22 6.47 1.98
N MET A 81 -5.45 6.11 3.24
CA MET A 81 -6.77 6.19 3.87
C MET A 81 -7.18 7.64 4.10
N LEU A 82 -6.28 8.45 4.68
CA LEU A 82 -6.52 9.89 4.88
C LEU A 82 -6.87 10.59 3.57
N ALA A 83 -6.08 10.38 2.51
CA ALA A 83 -6.40 10.95 1.19
C ALA A 83 -7.75 10.48 0.63
N THR A 84 -8.24 9.29 1.01
CA THR A 84 -9.59 8.84 0.64
C THR A 84 -10.65 9.61 1.40
N PHE A 85 -10.46 9.78 2.71
CA PHE A 85 -11.39 10.51 3.56
C PHE A 85 -11.45 11.99 3.20
N ASP A 86 -10.31 12.62 2.90
CA ASP A 86 -10.27 14.02 2.46
C ASP A 86 -11.00 14.21 1.13
N LEU A 87 -10.79 13.32 0.15
CA LEU A 87 -11.51 13.37 -1.13
C LEU A 87 -13.02 13.22 -0.94
N PHE A 88 -13.45 12.22 -0.17
CA PHE A 88 -14.88 11.98 0.04
C PHE A 88 -15.52 13.09 0.87
N ALA A 89 -14.86 13.57 1.92
CA ALA A 89 -15.34 14.70 2.72
C ALA A 89 -15.45 15.98 1.89
N GLY A 90 -14.48 16.23 1.00
CA GLY A 90 -14.55 17.35 0.06
C GLY A 90 -15.76 17.25 -0.88
N PHE A 91 -16.03 16.05 -1.40
CA PHE A 91 -17.19 15.78 -2.26
C PHE A 91 -18.53 15.89 -1.51
N PHE A 92 -18.62 15.25 -0.33
CA PHE A 92 -19.86 15.06 0.41
C PHE A 92 -20.22 16.26 1.30
N GLY A 93 -19.22 17.05 1.70
CA GLY A 93 -19.38 18.23 2.55
C GLY A 93 -19.52 17.90 4.03
N LYS A 94 -20.08 18.84 4.80
CA LYS A 94 -20.21 18.78 6.27
C LYS A 94 -21.38 17.91 6.77
N LYS A 95 -21.86 16.96 5.96
CA LYS A 95 -22.98 16.08 6.32
C LYS A 95 -22.48 14.87 7.13
N PRO A 96 -23.31 14.31 8.03
CA PRO A 96 -22.96 13.10 8.77
C PRO A 96 -22.96 11.87 7.87
N ILE A 97 -22.20 10.83 8.24
CA ILE A 97 -22.09 9.59 7.44
C ILE A 97 -23.45 8.92 7.20
N ARG A 98 -24.39 9.04 8.14
CA ARG A 98 -25.75 8.49 8.05
C ARG A 98 -26.53 8.97 6.84
N ASP A 99 -26.18 10.14 6.29
CA ASP A 99 -26.85 10.72 5.13
C ASP A 99 -26.28 10.24 3.80
N VAL A 100 -25.20 9.45 3.80
CA VAL A 100 -24.68 8.88 2.56
C VAL A 100 -25.70 7.89 2.00
N ARG A 101 -25.98 8.01 0.71
CA ARG A 101 -26.86 7.12 -0.06
C ARG A 101 -26.12 6.56 -1.27
N ASP A 102 -26.70 5.53 -1.90
CA ASP A 102 -26.13 4.90 -3.10
C ASP A 102 -25.81 5.89 -4.23
N PRO A 103 -26.67 6.91 -4.53
CA PRO A 103 -26.34 7.92 -5.54
C PRO A 103 -25.10 8.75 -5.19
N ASP A 104 -24.86 9.05 -3.90
CA ASP A 104 -23.67 9.78 -3.49
C ASP A 104 -22.39 8.97 -3.78
N ALA A 105 -22.41 7.68 -3.45
CA ALA A 105 -21.29 6.78 -3.70
C ALA A 105 -21.05 6.58 -5.21
N ALA A 106 -22.11 6.43 -6.00
CA ALA A 106 -22.02 6.34 -7.46
C ALA A 106 -21.40 7.60 -8.08
N HIS A 107 -21.91 8.78 -7.74
CA HIS A 107 -21.39 10.05 -8.25
C HIS A 107 -19.94 10.30 -7.83
N PHE A 108 -19.56 9.92 -6.61
CA PHE A 108 -18.18 10.01 -6.16
C PHE A 108 -17.25 9.12 -6.98
N VAL A 109 -17.66 7.87 -7.24
CA VAL A 109 -16.89 6.93 -8.09
C VAL A 109 -16.73 7.47 -9.50
N ASP A 110 -17.78 8.02 -10.08
CA ASP A 110 -17.73 8.60 -11.43
C ASP A 110 -16.80 9.82 -11.49
N ALA A 111 -16.79 10.65 -10.44
CA ALA A 111 -15.84 11.75 -10.33
C ALA A 111 -14.40 11.26 -10.22
N LEU A 112 -14.12 10.23 -9.40
CA LEU A 112 -12.78 9.64 -9.30
C LEU A 112 -12.29 9.08 -10.65
N ARG A 113 -13.18 8.51 -11.46
CA ARG A 113 -12.86 7.99 -12.79
C ARG A 113 -12.51 9.08 -13.81
N GLN A 114 -12.87 10.32 -13.52
CA GLN A 114 -12.54 11.50 -14.31
C GLN A 114 -11.43 12.35 -13.70
N LEU A 115 -10.93 11.99 -12.52
CA LEU A 115 -9.88 12.72 -11.82
C LEU A 115 -8.49 12.34 -12.34
N HIS A 116 -7.69 13.33 -12.72
CA HIS A 116 -6.37 13.13 -13.30
C HIS A 116 -5.42 12.35 -12.36
N PRO A 117 -4.72 11.29 -12.82
CA PRO A 117 -3.87 10.43 -11.97
C PRO A 117 -2.77 11.13 -11.15
N ASN A 118 -2.32 12.30 -11.60
CA ASN A 118 -1.26 13.05 -10.95
C ASN A 118 -1.77 14.27 -10.15
N TRP A 119 -3.07 14.36 -9.86
CA TRP A 119 -3.68 15.48 -9.12
C TRP A 119 -2.92 15.78 -7.81
N ALA A 120 -2.59 14.74 -7.04
CA ALA A 120 -1.95 14.86 -5.73
C ALA A 120 -0.42 15.07 -5.77
N ARG A 121 0.20 15.31 -6.93
CA ARG A 121 1.66 15.54 -6.99
C ARG A 121 2.09 16.86 -6.36
N LYS A 122 1.24 17.90 -6.46
CA LYS A 122 1.49 19.21 -5.83
C LYS A 122 0.74 19.26 -4.50
N PRO A 123 1.39 19.57 -3.36
CA PRO A 123 0.74 19.64 -2.05
C PRO A 123 -0.51 20.51 -2.05
N LYS A 124 -0.44 21.70 -2.67
CA LYS A 124 -1.57 22.64 -2.79
C LYS A 124 -2.84 22.02 -3.38
N ALA A 125 -2.73 21.06 -4.31
CA ALA A 125 -3.89 20.41 -4.90
C ALA A 125 -4.65 19.52 -3.91
N ARG A 126 -4.00 19.07 -2.82
CA ARG A 126 -4.62 18.24 -1.78
C ARG A 126 -5.49 19.04 -0.82
N GLU A 127 -5.23 20.33 -0.72
CA GLU A 127 -5.95 21.28 0.14
C GLU A 127 -7.07 22.02 -0.61
N MET A 128 -7.18 21.80 -1.93
CA MET A 128 -8.21 22.47 -2.73
C MET A 128 -9.61 22.01 -2.35
N PRO A 129 -10.58 22.94 -2.27
CA PRO A 129 -11.99 22.57 -2.22
C PRO A 129 -12.37 21.68 -3.40
N TRP A 130 -13.24 20.70 -3.17
CA TRP A 130 -13.60 19.70 -4.18
C TRP A 130 -14.01 20.27 -5.54
N ARG A 131 -14.81 21.35 -5.54
CA ARG A 131 -15.23 22.03 -6.77
C ARG A 131 -14.05 22.57 -7.57
N GLU A 132 -13.07 23.16 -6.89
CA GLU A 132 -11.86 23.69 -7.53
C GLU A 132 -10.94 22.57 -8.00
N LEU A 133 -10.80 21.51 -7.20
CA LEU A 133 -10.06 20.31 -7.56
C LEU A 133 -10.61 19.70 -8.85
N MET A 134 -11.92 19.50 -8.94
CA MET A 134 -12.56 18.94 -10.12
C MET A 134 -12.51 19.89 -11.33
N LYS A 135 -12.56 21.20 -11.11
CA LYS A 135 -12.33 22.18 -12.19
C LYS A 135 -10.91 22.10 -12.75
N ALA A 136 -9.91 21.91 -11.89
CA ALA A 136 -8.50 21.89 -12.29
C ALA A 136 -8.02 20.54 -12.82
N TYR A 137 -8.55 19.43 -12.29
CA TYR A 137 -8.04 18.08 -12.54
C TYR A 137 -9.11 17.05 -12.96
N GLY A 138 -10.38 17.43 -13.01
CA GLY A 138 -11.47 16.58 -13.46
C GLY A 138 -11.61 16.50 -14.98
N GLY A 139 -12.73 15.94 -15.44
CA GLY A 139 -13.11 15.88 -16.85
C GLY A 139 -12.20 15.03 -17.73
N GLN A 140 -11.33 14.20 -17.15
CA GLN A 140 -10.43 13.36 -17.92
C GLN A 140 -11.21 12.20 -18.57
N PRO A 141 -10.99 11.91 -19.86
CA PRO A 141 -11.61 10.73 -20.50
C PRO A 141 -11.12 9.42 -19.88
N LYS A 142 -9.90 9.44 -19.30
CA LYS A 142 -9.32 8.36 -18.50
C LYS A 142 -8.64 8.96 -17.28
N GLY A 143 -9.36 9.01 -16.16
CA GLY A 143 -8.85 9.49 -14.87
C GLY A 143 -8.10 8.41 -14.09
N LEU A 144 -8.44 8.23 -12.81
CA LEU A 144 -7.78 7.26 -11.95
C LEU A 144 -7.92 5.82 -12.46
N ALA A 145 -6.85 5.04 -12.29
CA ALA A 145 -6.85 3.62 -12.62
C ALA A 145 -7.86 2.85 -11.74
N ASP A 146 -8.44 1.78 -12.28
CA ASP A 146 -9.43 0.95 -11.57
C ASP A 146 -8.90 0.44 -10.23
N ALA A 147 -7.62 0.06 -10.15
CA ALA A 147 -6.99 -0.35 -8.90
C ALA A 147 -6.98 0.78 -7.84
N THR A 148 -6.78 2.02 -8.27
CA THR A 148 -6.79 3.19 -7.39
C THR A 148 -8.21 3.48 -6.89
N VAL A 149 -9.20 3.45 -7.79
CA VAL A 149 -10.62 3.63 -7.43
C VAL A 149 -11.09 2.53 -6.47
N ASN A 150 -10.78 1.25 -6.77
CA ASN A 150 -11.11 0.11 -5.92
C ASN A 150 -10.57 0.26 -4.50
N ARG A 151 -9.35 0.80 -4.35
CA ARG A 151 -8.74 1.06 -3.04
C ARG A 151 -9.49 2.15 -2.27
N HIS A 152 -9.89 3.24 -2.91
CA HIS A 152 -10.74 4.26 -2.27
C HIS A 152 -12.05 3.63 -1.77
N MET A 153 -12.72 2.84 -2.62
CA MET A 153 -13.96 2.17 -2.23
C MET A 153 -13.74 1.15 -1.11
N ALA A 154 -12.66 0.37 -1.13
CA ALA A 154 -12.35 -0.58 -0.06
C ALA A 154 -12.15 0.12 1.30
N THR A 155 -11.50 1.28 1.31
CA THR A 155 -11.35 2.11 2.51
C THR A 155 -12.71 2.58 3.02
N LEU A 156 -13.53 3.20 2.16
CA LEU A 156 -14.86 3.71 2.53
C LEU A 156 -15.80 2.61 3.01
N LYS A 157 -15.75 1.43 2.39
CA LYS A 157 -16.50 0.26 2.84
C LYS A 157 -16.12 -0.20 4.24
N THR A 158 -14.82 -0.23 4.52
CA THR A 158 -14.33 -0.65 5.83
C THR A 158 -14.74 0.37 6.91
N PHE A 159 -14.67 1.66 6.57
CA PHE A 159 -15.11 2.74 7.44
C PHE A 159 -16.63 2.67 7.72
N TRP A 160 -17.47 2.49 6.69
CA TRP A 160 -18.91 2.30 6.85
C TRP A 160 -19.24 1.14 7.77
N LYS A 161 -18.60 -0.02 7.58
CA LYS A 161 -18.80 -1.19 8.47
C LYS A 161 -18.41 -0.89 9.92
N TRP A 162 -17.36 -0.10 10.13
CA TRP A 162 -16.96 0.34 11.47
C TRP A 162 -17.97 1.30 12.08
N ALA A 163 -18.47 2.27 11.30
CA ALA A 163 -19.44 3.27 11.71
C ALA A 163 -20.80 2.64 12.04
N LYS A 164 -21.27 1.71 11.21
CA LYS A 164 -22.52 0.94 11.43
C LYS A 164 -22.50 0.15 12.74
N ARG A 165 -21.39 -0.54 13.05
CA ARG A 165 -21.24 -1.28 14.33
C ARG A 165 -21.30 -0.38 15.57
N ARG A 166 -21.13 0.93 15.40
CA ARG A 166 -21.16 1.93 16.47
C ARG A 166 -22.41 2.80 16.44
N GLY A 167 -23.39 2.46 15.60
CA GLY A 167 -24.66 3.20 15.51
C GLY A 167 -24.57 4.57 14.82
N HIS A 168 -23.46 4.91 14.17
CA HIS A 168 -23.34 6.18 13.44
C HIS A 168 -24.09 6.17 12.11
N CYS A 169 -24.39 4.99 11.56
CA CYS A 169 -25.23 4.78 10.40
C CYS A 169 -25.90 3.40 10.44
N ASP A 170 -26.87 3.19 9.56
CA ASP A 170 -27.69 2.00 9.43
C ASP A 170 -27.89 1.64 7.94
N GLY A 171 -28.63 0.54 7.69
CA GLY A 171 -28.93 0.11 6.32
C GLY A 171 -27.79 -0.58 5.58
N GLU A 172 -28.00 -0.80 4.29
CA GLU A 172 -27.00 -1.37 3.38
C GLU A 172 -25.82 -0.41 3.18
N ASN A 173 -24.67 -0.95 2.83
CA ASN A 173 -23.46 -0.14 2.63
C ASN A 173 -23.45 0.49 1.24
N PRO A 174 -23.57 1.83 1.12
CA PRO A 174 -23.67 2.51 -0.17
C PRO A 174 -22.38 2.40 -0.99
N PHE A 175 -21.26 2.02 -0.38
CA PHE A 175 -19.99 1.85 -1.06
C PHE A 175 -19.76 0.44 -1.63
N GLU A 176 -20.68 -0.52 -1.40
CA GLU A 176 -20.63 -1.85 -2.01
C GLU A 176 -21.01 -1.80 -3.50
N GLY A 177 -20.65 -2.84 -4.27
CA GLY A 177 -20.99 -2.91 -5.72
C GLY A 177 -20.14 -2.04 -6.66
N HIS A 178 -19.40 -1.05 -6.17
CA HIS A 178 -18.58 -0.17 -7.02
C HIS A 178 -17.18 -0.72 -7.40
N HIS A 179 -16.86 -1.94 -6.98
CA HIS A 179 -15.58 -2.57 -7.27
C HIS A 179 -15.54 -3.07 -8.72
N ARG A 180 -14.44 -2.79 -9.44
CA ARG A 180 -14.18 -3.39 -10.75
C ARG A 180 -13.14 -4.49 -10.65
N THR A 181 -13.44 -5.66 -11.18
CA THR A 181 -12.46 -6.74 -11.31
C THR A 181 -11.29 -6.27 -12.17
N LEU A 182 -10.07 -6.42 -11.66
CA LEU A 182 -8.85 -6.11 -12.38
C LEU A 182 -8.50 -7.28 -13.31
N LYS A 183 -8.38 -6.98 -14.59
CA LYS A 183 -8.03 -7.91 -15.67
C LYS A 183 -6.79 -7.36 -16.37
N GLU A 184 -5.73 -8.15 -16.34
CA GLU A 184 -4.46 -7.85 -16.99
C GLU A 184 -4.66 -7.60 -18.49
N GLY A 185 -4.06 -6.54 -19.03
CA GLY A 185 -4.21 -6.13 -20.43
C GLY A 185 -5.51 -5.41 -20.78
N ILE A 186 -6.48 -5.34 -19.86
CA ILE A 186 -7.75 -4.61 -20.06
C ILE A 186 -7.78 -3.33 -19.22
N ASN A 187 -7.79 -3.48 -17.88
CA ASN A 187 -7.88 -2.37 -16.92
C ASN A 187 -6.83 -2.46 -15.81
N ALA A 188 -5.92 -3.43 -15.92
CA ALA A 188 -4.71 -3.52 -15.13
C ALA A 188 -3.51 -3.71 -16.07
N GLN A 189 -2.41 -3.04 -15.74
CA GLN A 189 -1.11 -3.25 -16.37
C GLN A 189 -0.13 -3.69 -15.29
N GLY A 190 0.27 -4.95 -15.37
CA GLY A 190 1.30 -5.55 -14.57
C GLY A 190 2.70 -5.23 -15.10
N TYR A 191 3.70 -5.60 -14.31
CA TYR A 191 5.08 -5.48 -14.75
C TYR A 191 5.40 -6.55 -15.79
N VAL A 192 6.12 -6.13 -16.83
CA VAL A 192 6.59 -7.01 -17.90
C VAL A 192 8.09 -7.25 -17.72
N ALA A 193 8.55 -8.49 -17.94
CA ALA A 193 9.97 -8.83 -17.91
C ALA A 193 10.76 -8.05 -18.97
N TRP A 194 12.02 -7.73 -18.69
CA TRP A 194 12.93 -7.15 -19.68
C TRP A 194 13.33 -8.20 -20.72
N THR A 195 13.41 -7.84 -21.99
CA THR A 195 14.02 -8.71 -23.02
C THR A 195 15.55 -8.71 -22.88
N GLU A 196 16.23 -9.62 -23.55
CA GLU A 196 17.70 -9.66 -23.54
C GLU A 196 18.30 -8.37 -24.11
N ASP A 197 17.80 -7.88 -25.25
CA ASP A 197 18.24 -6.62 -25.85
C ASP A 197 17.99 -5.43 -24.93
N GLU A 198 16.85 -5.42 -24.24
CA GLU A 198 16.55 -4.35 -23.30
C GLU A 198 17.48 -4.36 -22.09
N LEU A 199 17.78 -5.54 -21.55
CA LEU A 199 18.77 -5.72 -20.48
C LEU A 199 20.15 -5.26 -20.96
N THR A 200 20.59 -5.66 -22.15
CA THR A 200 21.84 -5.20 -22.75
C THR A 200 21.91 -3.67 -22.81
N LYS A 201 20.85 -3.01 -23.31
CA LYS A 201 20.77 -1.55 -23.35
C LYS A 201 20.75 -0.91 -21.94
N LEU A 202 20.13 -1.57 -20.97
CA LEU A 202 20.02 -1.09 -19.59
C LEU A 202 21.38 -1.15 -18.86
N PHE A 203 22.21 -2.15 -19.18
CA PHE A 203 23.53 -2.35 -18.60
C PHE A 203 24.69 -1.79 -19.45
N SER A 204 24.43 -1.30 -20.67
CA SER A 204 25.46 -0.72 -21.55
C SER A 204 25.12 0.71 -22.05
N PRO A 205 25.87 1.74 -21.62
CA PRO A 205 26.72 1.73 -20.42
C PRO A 205 25.88 1.47 -19.15
N PRO A 206 26.49 0.95 -18.08
CA PRO A 206 25.81 0.71 -16.81
C PRO A 206 25.40 2.03 -16.15
N PRO A 207 24.56 2.01 -15.10
CA PRO A 207 24.36 3.16 -14.24
C PRO A 207 25.70 3.81 -13.83
N LYS A 208 25.73 5.16 -13.79
CA LYS A 208 26.91 5.89 -13.30
C LYS A 208 27.23 5.59 -11.84
N ARG A 209 26.22 5.19 -11.05
CA ARG A 209 26.38 4.79 -9.65
C ARG A 209 26.57 3.27 -9.58
N ALA A 210 27.68 2.82 -8.99
CA ALA A 210 27.95 1.40 -8.80
C ALA A 210 26.88 0.71 -7.94
N ASP A 211 26.40 1.37 -6.89
CA ASP A 211 25.35 0.87 -6.00
C ASP A 211 24.05 0.49 -6.74
N LEU A 212 23.63 1.27 -7.75
CA LEU A 212 22.44 0.98 -8.54
C LEU A 212 22.67 -0.23 -9.46
N THR A 213 23.86 -0.37 -10.04
CA THR A 213 24.24 -1.54 -10.83
C THR A 213 24.18 -2.81 -9.97
N GLU A 214 24.72 -2.76 -8.77
CA GLU A 214 24.69 -3.84 -7.78
C GLU A 214 23.26 -4.24 -7.41
N LEU A 215 22.39 -3.28 -7.09
CA LEU A 215 20.96 -3.52 -6.84
C LEU A 215 20.27 -4.22 -8.01
N MET A 216 20.53 -3.76 -9.23
CA MET A 216 19.98 -4.36 -10.45
C MET A 216 20.44 -5.82 -10.63
N LEU A 217 21.73 -6.11 -10.40
CA LEU A 217 22.26 -7.48 -10.45
C LEU A 217 21.63 -8.37 -9.38
N VAL A 218 21.57 -7.90 -8.13
CA VAL A 218 20.95 -8.66 -7.03
C VAL A 218 19.50 -8.98 -7.37
N ALA A 219 18.72 -8.01 -7.85
CA ALA A 219 17.32 -8.23 -8.23
C ALA A 219 17.16 -9.26 -9.36
N LEU A 220 18.04 -9.21 -10.36
CA LEU A 220 18.01 -10.07 -11.53
C LEU A 220 18.32 -11.55 -11.21
N TYR A 221 19.22 -11.78 -10.25
CA TYR A 221 19.70 -13.11 -9.86
C TYR A 221 19.03 -13.69 -8.59
N SER A 222 18.24 -12.91 -7.85
CA SER A 222 17.54 -13.38 -6.64
C SER A 222 16.01 -13.23 -6.70
N GLY A 223 15.50 -12.37 -7.59
CA GLY A 223 14.09 -12.01 -7.65
C GLY A 223 13.59 -11.20 -6.44
N MET A 224 14.47 -10.69 -5.57
CA MET A 224 14.09 -9.91 -4.40
C MET A 224 13.43 -8.56 -4.77
N ARG A 225 12.62 -8.01 -3.86
CA ARG A 225 12.00 -6.69 -4.06
C ARG A 225 13.04 -5.59 -3.84
N LEU A 226 12.87 -4.46 -4.53
CA LEU A 226 13.79 -3.31 -4.43
C LEU A 226 14.08 -2.89 -2.99
N ASP A 227 13.04 -2.74 -2.19
CA ASP A 227 13.15 -2.29 -0.80
C ASP A 227 13.81 -3.35 0.10
N GLU A 228 13.60 -4.65 -0.19
CA GLU A 228 14.30 -5.74 0.51
C GLU A 228 15.80 -5.65 0.24
N ILE A 229 16.20 -5.41 -1.02
CA ILE A 229 17.61 -5.30 -1.42
C ILE A 229 18.24 -4.02 -0.85
N ALA A 230 17.63 -2.86 -1.10
CA ALA A 230 18.19 -1.58 -0.69
C ALA A 230 18.35 -1.47 0.84
N SER A 231 17.55 -2.21 1.61
CA SER A 231 17.60 -2.21 3.08
C SER A 231 18.54 -3.27 3.67
N LEU A 232 19.19 -4.12 2.87
CA LEU A 232 20.05 -5.19 3.39
C LEU A 232 21.19 -4.63 4.24
N THR A 233 21.43 -5.31 5.35
CA THR A 233 22.54 -5.09 6.26
C THR A 233 23.61 -6.17 6.12
N VAL A 234 24.78 -5.94 6.69
CA VAL A 234 25.85 -6.94 6.73
C VAL A 234 25.38 -8.23 7.45
N ALA A 235 24.58 -8.10 8.52
CA ALA A 235 24.06 -9.24 9.27
C ALA A 235 23.07 -10.11 8.47
N ASP A 236 22.44 -9.56 7.43
CA ASP A 236 21.51 -10.31 6.59
C ASP A 236 22.23 -11.28 5.65
N ILE A 237 23.54 -11.11 5.44
CA ILE A 237 24.35 -11.96 4.56
C ILE A 237 25.00 -13.09 5.38
N GLN A 238 24.58 -14.31 5.11
CA GLN A 238 24.98 -15.50 5.83
C GLN A 238 25.88 -16.37 4.94
N ARG A 239 26.97 -16.92 5.51
CA ARG A 239 28.04 -17.56 4.73
C ARG A 239 28.01 -19.09 4.68
N LYS A 240 27.27 -19.80 5.56
CA LYS A 240 27.41 -21.27 5.72
C LYS A 240 26.09 -22.01 5.98
N PRO A 241 25.98 -23.29 5.55
CA PRO A 241 26.88 -24.02 4.64
C PRO A 241 26.70 -23.62 3.17
N VAL A 242 25.59 -22.98 2.83
CA VAL A 242 25.31 -22.35 1.53
C VAL A 242 25.18 -20.86 1.80
N PRO A 243 25.82 -19.95 1.04
CA PRO A 243 25.60 -18.52 1.25
C PRO A 243 24.17 -18.09 0.92
N PHE A 244 23.54 -17.29 1.78
CA PHE A 244 22.17 -16.82 1.59
C PHE A 244 21.95 -15.42 2.19
N ILE A 245 20.91 -14.76 1.69
CA ILE A 245 20.37 -13.51 2.21
C ILE A 245 19.18 -13.86 3.09
N ARG A 246 19.23 -13.48 4.36
CA ARG A 246 18.14 -13.66 5.31
C ARG A 246 17.20 -12.46 5.29
N VAL A 247 15.91 -12.69 5.05
CA VAL A 247 14.88 -11.65 5.07
C VAL A 247 13.95 -11.90 6.27
N THR A 248 13.91 -11.00 7.25
CA THR A 248 13.18 -11.19 8.53
C THR A 248 12.06 -10.18 8.79
N ASP A 249 12.05 -9.02 8.11
CA ASP A 249 11.07 -7.94 8.30
C ASP A 249 10.14 -7.74 7.09
N ALA A 250 9.73 -8.82 6.43
CA ALA A 250 8.82 -8.72 5.30
C ALA A 250 7.39 -8.36 5.73
N LYS A 251 6.59 -7.82 4.80
CA LYS A 251 5.20 -7.42 5.05
C LYS A 251 4.29 -8.59 5.43
N THR A 252 4.60 -9.80 4.96
CA THR A 252 3.83 -11.02 5.22
C THR A 252 4.76 -12.08 5.80
N ARG A 253 4.20 -13.07 6.52
CA ARG A 253 4.96 -14.21 7.05
C ARG A 253 5.72 -14.94 5.94
N ALA A 254 5.08 -15.16 4.79
CA ALA A 254 5.71 -15.80 3.63
C ALA A 254 6.84 -14.96 3.00
N GLY A 255 6.87 -13.66 3.25
CA GLY A 255 7.96 -12.81 2.80
C GLY A 255 9.25 -13.03 3.59
N ASN A 256 9.17 -13.49 4.85
CA ASN A 256 10.33 -13.85 5.65
C ASN A 256 10.89 -15.17 5.13
N ARG A 257 12.15 -15.16 4.68
CA ARG A 257 12.74 -16.29 3.97
C ARG A 257 14.26 -16.18 3.89
N ASP A 258 14.90 -17.32 3.73
CA ASP A 258 16.32 -17.40 3.36
C ASP A 258 16.43 -17.56 1.83
N VAL A 259 17.07 -16.60 1.16
CA VAL A 259 17.27 -16.54 -0.29
C VAL A 259 18.73 -16.90 -0.62
N PRO A 260 19.01 -18.06 -1.23
CA PRO A 260 20.38 -18.42 -1.60
C PRO A 260 21.04 -17.38 -2.51
N ILE A 261 22.32 -17.12 -2.28
CA ILE A 261 23.12 -16.20 -3.11
C ILE A 261 23.56 -16.96 -4.36
N HIS A 262 23.14 -16.45 -5.52
CA HIS A 262 23.57 -16.96 -6.81
C HIS A 262 25.10 -16.81 -6.98
N PRO A 263 25.81 -17.74 -7.65
CA PRO A 263 27.26 -17.60 -7.88
C PRO A 263 27.69 -16.27 -8.50
N ALA A 264 26.90 -15.73 -9.44
CA ALA A 264 27.15 -14.40 -10.05
C ALA A 264 27.06 -13.22 -9.06
N LEU A 265 26.64 -13.48 -7.82
CA LEU A 265 26.54 -12.51 -6.74
C LEU A 265 27.53 -12.83 -5.59
N TRP A 266 28.54 -13.69 -5.78
CA TRP A 266 29.50 -13.98 -4.70
C TRP A 266 30.25 -12.75 -4.19
N TRP A 267 30.47 -11.74 -5.04
CA TRP A 267 30.99 -10.43 -4.61
C TRP A 267 30.14 -9.77 -3.52
N LEU A 268 28.85 -10.12 -3.39
CA LEU A 268 27.98 -9.62 -2.32
C LEU A 268 28.41 -10.14 -0.95
N VAL A 269 28.94 -11.37 -0.89
CA VAL A 269 29.48 -11.95 0.34
C VAL A 269 30.72 -11.18 0.78
N ASP A 270 31.56 -10.81 -0.18
CA ASP A 270 32.77 -10.02 0.08
C ASP A 270 32.45 -8.57 0.43
N LYS A 271 31.36 -8.00 -0.11
CA LYS A 271 30.84 -6.68 0.26
C LYS A 271 30.31 -6.65 1.70
N ALA A 272 29.80 -7.78 2.19
CA ALA A 272 29.26 -7.92 3.54
C ALA A 272 30.38 -8.10 4.57
N THR A 273 31.11 -7.00 4.79
CA THR A 273 32.20 -6.89 5.77
C THR A 273 31.93 -5.74 6.74
N GLY A 274 32.30 -5.90 8.00
CA GLY A 274 32.15 -4.88 9.04
C GLY A 274 31.02 -5.20 10.03
N GLU A 275 30.50 -4.16 10.67
CA GLU A 275 29.46 -4.29 11.69
C GLU A 275 28.13 -4.75 11.10
N GLY A 276 27.49 -5.72 11.76
CA GLY A 276 26.28 -6.37 11.27
C GLY A 276 25.12 -5.41 10.97
N GLY A 277 24.97 -4.33 11.74
CA GLY A 277 23.88 -3.36 11.55
C GLY A 277 24.09 -2.40 10.37
N ASN A 278 25.28 -2.37 9.76
CA ASN A 278 25.57 -1.45 8.68
C ASN A 278 24.84 -1.89 7.40
N ARG A 279 24.20 -0.94 6.73
CA ARG A 279 23.55 -1.15 5.43
C ARG A 279 24.62 -1.41 4.36
N LEU A 280 24.38 -2.38 3.47
CA LEU A 280 25.27 -2.67 2.33
C LEU A 280 25.35 -1.51 1.32
N TRP A 281 24.29 -0.72 1.21
CA TRP A 281 24.18 0.45 0.34
C TRP A 281 23.73 1.70 1.12
N PRO A 282 24.62 2.33 1.92
CA PRO A 282 24.27 3.48 2.77
C PRO A 282 24.01 4.78 1.98
N SER A 283 24.32 4.80 0.68
CA SER A 283 24.15 5.94 -0.21
C SER A 283 22.69 6.23 -0.59
N PHE A 284 21.76 5.29 -0.39
CA PHE A 284 20.33 5.50 -0.63
C PHE A 284 19.66 6.09 0.61
N ARG A 285 18.93 7.20 0.40
CA ARG A 285 18.29 7.94 1.48
C ARG A 285 16.98 7.28 1.89
N ASP A 286 16.70 7.35 3.18
CA ASP A 286 15.45 6.87 3.75
C ASP A 286 14.29 7.79 3.35
N GLU A 287 13.22 7.19 2.80
CA GLU A 287 12.06 7.94 2.33
C GLU A 287 10.73 7.32 2.80
N GLY A 288 9.72 8.18 2.92
CA GLY A 288 8.32 7.79 3.15
C GLY A 288 8.01 7.28 4.56
N PRO A 289 6.74 6.87 4.79
CA PRO A 289 6.28 6.31 6.05
C PRO A 289 6.93 4.94 6.28
N GLY A 290 7.95 4.91 7.15
CA GLY A 290 8.79 3.74 7.41
C GLY A 290 10.28 3.98 7.20
N GLY A 291 10.67 5.13 6.63
CA GLY A 291 12.08 5.54 6.54
C GLY A 291 12.95 4.52 5.82
N LYS A 292 12.53 4.08 4.62
CA LYS A 292 13.21 3.02 3.89
C LYS A 292 13.92 3.52 2.63
N PRO A 293 15.07 2.94 2.26
CA PRO A 293 15.87 3.38 1.10
C PRO A 293 15.27 3.03 -0.26
N GLY A 294 14.29 2.11 -0.33
CA GLY A 294 13.73 1.65 -1.59
C GLY A 294 13.06 2.77 -2.41
N GLY A 295 12.57 3.83 -1.76
CA GLY A 295 12.01 5.02 -2.41
C GLY A 295 13.04 5.76 -3.25
N ASP A 296 14.18 6.11 -2.64
CA ASP A 296 15.30 6.79 -3.32
C ASP A 296 15.89 5.91 -4.43
N ALA A 297 16.21 4.65 -4.11
CA ALA A 297 16.72 3.69 -5.09
C ALA A 297 15.78 3.51 -6.30
N GLY A 298 14.47 3.56 -6.08
CA GLY A 298 13.46 3.47 -7.13
C GLY A 298 13.41 4.69 -8.04
N LYS A 299 13.64 5.89 -7.48
CA LYS A 299 13.81 7.13 -8.27
C LYS A 299 15.07 7.05 -9.10
N GLU A 300 16.19 6.62 -8.54
CA GLU A 300 17.46 6.45 -9.26
C GLU A 300 17.31 5.50 -10.46
N PHE A 301 16.69 4.34 -10.22
CA PHE A 301 16.39 3.40 -11.30
C PHE A 301 15.47 4.01 -12.37
N SER A 302 14.45 4.75 -11.94
CA SER A 302 13.51 5.41 -12.86
C SER A 302 14.22 6.47 -13.72
N ARG A 303 15.18 7.22 -13.15
CA ARG A 303 16.02 8.17 -13.89
C ARG A 303 16.91 7.46 -14.90
N HIS A 304 17.59 6.38 -14.48
CA HIS A 304 18.46 5.58 -15.34
C HIS A 304 17.70 4.99 -16.54
N LYS A 305 16.62 4.24 -16.29
CA LYS A 305 15.84 3.61 -17.37
C LYS A 305 15.20 4.64 -18.32
N ALA A 306 14.77 5.80 -17.80
CA ALA A 306 14.23 6.87 -18.63
C ALA A 306 15.30 7.48 -19.55
N GLY A 307 16.54 7.59 -19.07
CA GLY A 307 17.70 7.98 -19.88
C GLY A 307 18.02 6.99 -21.02
N LYS A 308 17.62 5.72 -20.88
CA LYS A 308 17.70 4.70 -21.93
C LYS A 308 16.49 4.65 -22.87
N GLY A 309 15.51 5.53 -22.66
CA GLY A 309 14.26 5.61 -23.43
C GLY A 309 13.08 4.83 -22.83
N TYR A 310 13.24 4.15 -21.70
CA TYR A 310 12.18 3.34 -21.08
C TYR A 310 11.31 4.15 -20.13
N ARG A 311 10.33 4.87 -20.68
CA ARG A 311 9.41 5.72 -19.88
C ARG A 311 8.13 5.02 -19.41
N ASP A 312 7.82 3.86 -19.98
CA ASP A 312 6.64 3.09 -19.59
C ASP A 312 6.73 2.62 -18.12
N ARG A 313 5.57 2.55 -17.45
CA ARG A 313 5.39 2.09 -16.08
C ARG A 313 5.43 0.56 -15.97
N VAL A 314 5.17 -0.19 -17.05
CA VAL A 314 5.23 -1.67 -17.04
C VAL A 314 6.67 -2.19 -16.93
N LYS A 315 7.65 -1.38 -17.33
CA LYS A 315 9.09 -1.65 -17.17
C LYS A 315 9.60 -0.92 -15.93
N ALA A 316 9.55 -1.59 -14.79
CA ALA A 316 9.95 -1.05 -13.49
C ALA A 316 11.03 -1.92 -12.84
N PHE A 317 11.53 -1.54 -11.66
CA PHE A 317 12.53 -2.37 -10.98
C PHE A 317 11.99 -3.78 -10.68
N HIS A 318 10.69 -3.89 -10.38
CA HIS A 318 10.01 -5.17 -10.17
C HIS A 318 9.97 -6.06 -11.44
N SER A 319 10.26 -5.53 -12.62
CA SER A 319 10.41 -6.34 -13.84
C SER A 319 11.58 -7.31 -13.74
N PHE A 320 12.65 -7.03 -12.98
CA PHE A 320 13.73 -8.00 -12.76
C PHE A 320 13.25 -9.28 -12.06
N ARG A 321 12.31 -9.14 -11.12
CA ARG A 321 11.67 -10.29 -10.49
C ARG A 321 10.82 -11.10 -11.48
N LYS A 322 10.20 -10.45 -12.48
CA LYS A 322 9.53 -11.15 -13.58
C LYS A 322 10.53 -11.90 -14.47
N ASN A 323 11.70 -11.33 -14.75
CA ASN A 323 12.79 -12.04 -15.42
C ASN A 323 13.22 -13.28 -14.66
N PHE A 324 13.46 -13.15 -13.35
CA PHE A 324 13.84 -14.26 -12.46
C PHE A 324 12.78 -15.38 -12.47
N VAL A 325 11.52 -15.04 -12.19
CA VAL A 325 10.42 -16.02 -12.17
C VAL A 325 10.24 -16.68 -13.53
N GLY A 326 10.22 -15.91 -14.62
CA GLY A 326 10.04 -16.45 -15.97
C GLY A 326 11.19 -17.38 -16.40
N GLN A 327 12.41 -17.14 -15.93
CA GLN A 327 13.53 -18.06 -16.14
C GLN A 327 13.37 -19.39 -15.41
N LEU A 328 12.82 -19.40 -14.20
CA LEU A 328 12.54 -20.64 -13.47
C LEU A 328 11.35 -21.39 -14.08
N GLU A 329 10.31 -20.67 -14.48
CA GLU A 329 9.14 -21.22 -15.17
C GLU A 329 9.53 -21.91 -16.47
N ARG A 330 10.35 -21.26 -17.33
CA ARG A 330 10.87 -21.88 -18.56
C ARG A 330 11.67 -23.16 -18.32
N ARG A 331 12.27 -23.29 -17.13
CA ARG A 331 13.00 -24.49 -16.70
C ARG A 331 12.12 -25.49 -15.93
N ARG A 332 10.80 -25.27 -15.93
CA ARG A 332 9.78 -26.13 -15.31
C ARG A 332 10.00 -26.36 -13.82
N VAL A 333 10.55 -25.36 -13.11
CA VAL A 333 10.65 -25.40 -11.65
C VAL A 333 9.23 -25.31 -11.06
N PRO A 334 8.86 -26.17 -10.09
CA PRO A 334 7.53 -26.14 -9.49
C PRO A 334 7.20 -24.78 -8.87
N GLU A 335 5.96 -24.30 -9.08
CA GLU A 335 5.50 -23.00 -8.59
C GLU A 335 5.69 -22.85 -7.07
N GLN A 336 5.51 -23.93 -6.31
CA GLN A 336 5.69 -23.93 -4.86
C GLN A 336 7.14 -23.65 -4.44
N GLU A 337 8.12 -24.11 -5.21
CA GLU A 337 9.54 -23.83 -4.95
C GLU A 337 9.87 -22.39 -5.32
N VAL A 338 9.36 -21.91 -6.46
CA VAL A 338 9.50 -20.52 -6.88
C VAL A 338 8.90 -19.59 -5.83
N ALA A 339 7.68 -19.88 -5.36
CA ALA A 339 6.96 -19.11 -4.34
C ALA A 339 7.76 -18.97 -3.04
N GLN A 340 8.44 -20.04 -2.61
CA GLN A 340 9.27 -20.01 -1.41
C GLN A 340 10.55 -19.18 -1.57
N ILE A 341 11.16 -19.18 -2.75
CA ILE A 341 12.36 -18.38 -3.03
C ILE A 341 12.00 -16.90 -3.12
N VAL A 342 10.89 -16.58 -3.79
CA VAL A 342 10.50 -15.19 -4.02
C VAL A 342 9.68 -14.62 -2.85
N GLY A 343 9.13 -15.46 -1.96
CA GLY A 343 8.34 -15.03 -0.81
C GLY A 343 6.90 -14.64 -1.19
N HIS A 344 6.23 -15.54 -1.92
CA HIS A 344 4.79 -15.51 -2.15
C HIS A 344 4.08 -16.51 -1.23
N GLU A 345 2.84 -16.22 -0.85
CA GLU A 345 2.01 -17.20 -0.16
C GLU A 345 1.75 -18.41 -1.09
N LYS A 346 1.81 -19.61 -0.52
CA LYS A 346 1.56 -20.84 -1.26
C LYS A 346 0.07 -20.92 -1.60
N ALA A 347 -0.26 -21.29 -2.84
CA ALA A 347 -1.63 -21.49 -3.25
C ALA A 347 -2.22 -22.78 -2.61
N GLY A 348 -3.48 -22.71 -2.20
CA GLY A 348 -4.25 -23.85 -1.68
C GLY A 348 -4.05 -24.14 -0.19
N PHE A 349 -5.11 -24.63 0.47
CA PHE A 349 -5.14 -24.92 1.91
C PHE A 349 -4.08 -25.95 2.33
N THR A 350 -3.89 -27.02 1.55
CA THR A 350 -2.97 -28.12 1.89
C THR A 350 -1.52 -27.65 1.98
N PHE A 351 -1.04 -26.90 0.99
CA PHE A 351 0.35 -26.44 0.97
C PHE A 351 0.57 -25.16 1.77
N GLY A 352 -0.46 -24.33 1.93
CA GLY A 352 -0.44 -23.14 2.80
C GLY A 352 -0.40 -23.50 4.29
N THR A 353 -1.06 -24.58 4.71
CA THR A 353 -1.18 -24.99 6.12
C THR A 353 -0.24 -26.14 6.52
N TYR A 354 0.05 -27.09 5.62
CA TYR A 354 0.86 -28.29 5.93
C TYR A 354 2.20 -28.39 5.16
N GLY A 355 2.46 -27.50 4.19
CA GLY A 355 3.66 -27.58 3.37
C GLY A 355 4.91 -27.05 4.09
N GLY A 356 5.89 -27.93 4.37
CA GLY A 356 7.20 -27.55 4.90
C GLY A 356 8.00 -26.62 3.98
N GLU A 357 9.07 -26.02 4.52
CA GLU A 357 10.04 -25.27 3.72
C GLU A 357 11.00 -26.21 2.98
N ALA A 358 11.29 -25.91 1.72
CA ALA A 358 12.34 -26.56 0.97
C ALA A 358 13.70 -26.31 1.64
N GLU A 359 14.53 -27.34 1.69
CA GLU A 359 15.89 -27.24 2.20
C GLU A 359 16.67 -26.13 1.45
N LEU A 360 17.48 -25.36 2.18
CA LEU A 360 18.28 -24.27 1.60
C LEU A 360 19.14 -24.74 0.41
N ARG A 361 19.70 -25.96 0.48
CA ARG A 361 20.45 -26.57 -0.62
C ARG A 361 19.61 -26.75 -1.88
N ARG A 362 18.34 -27.13 -1.74
CA ARG A 362 17.41 -27.25 -2.88
C ARG A 362 17.12 -25.87 -3.48
N LYS A 363 16.81 -24.87 -2.64
CA LYS A 363 16.63 -23.49 -3.10
C LYS A 363 17.86 -23.00 -3.87
N ALA A 364 19.07 -23.34 -3.41
CA ALA A 364 20.33 -22.92 -4.05
C ALA A 364 20.51 -23.55 -5.44
N LYS A 365 20.21 -24.85 -5.59
CA LYS A 365 20.20 -25.52 -6.89
C LYS A 365 19.22 -24.89 -7.88
N VAL A 366 18.07 -24.41 -7.38
CA VAL A 366 17.08 -23.72 -8.22
C VAL A 366 17.58 -22.34 -8.62
N VAL A 367 18.09 -21.55 -7.67
CA VAL A 367 18.65 -20.22 -7.95
C VAL A 367 19.80 -20.31 -8.95
N SER A 368 20.70 -21.29 -8.84
CA SER A 368 21.84 -21.48 -9.76
C SER A 368 21.44 -21.79 -11.21
N LEU A 369 20.16 -22.06 -11.49
CA LEU A 369 19.68 -22.22 -12.86
C LEU A 369 19.62 -20.89 -13.62
N ILE A 370 19.57 -19.76 -12.91
CA ILE A 370 19.45 -18.43 -13.54
C ILE A 370 20.72 -18.09 -14.31
N ALA A 371 20.57 -17.67 -15.57
CA ALA A 371 21.70 -17.31 -16.41
C ALA A 371 21.36 -16.15 -17.34
N TYR A 372 22.32 -15.26 -17.55
CA TYR A 372 22.25 -14.17 -18.53
C TYR A 372 23.60 -14.06 -19.27
N PRO A 373 23.90 -15.00 -20.18
CA PRO A 373 25.24 -15.13 -20.78
C PRO A 373 25.68 -13.89 -21.58
N ASN A 374 24.73 -13.18 -22.19
CA ASN A 374 24.99 -12.02 -23.04
C ASN A 374 24.87 -10.69 -22.29
N LEU A 375 24.68 -10.71 -20.96
CA LEU A 375 24.53 -9.48 -20.19
C LEU A 375 25.88 -8.74 -20.09
N PRO A 376 25.97 -7.46 -20.49
CA PRO A 376 27.21 -6.69 -20.37
C PRO A 376 27.42 -6.27 -18.91
N ILE A 377 27.84 -7.23 -18.08
CA ILE A 377 28.19 -7.02 -16.67
C ILE A 377 29.58 -6.36 -16.62
N PRO A 378 29.77 -5.29 -15.80
CA PRO A 378 31.09 -4.71 -15.56
C PRO A 378 32.11 -5.75 -15.04
N ASP A 379 33.38 -5.62 -15.43
CA ASP A 379 34.39 -6.66 -15.19
C ASP A 379 34.63 -6.95 -13.71
N GLU A 380 34.45 -5.95 -12.83
CA GLU A 380 34.57 -6.09 -11.38
C GLU A 380 33.49 -7.02 -10.77
N TYR A 381 32.38 -7.23 -11.45
CA TYR A 381 31.29 -8.12 -11.02
C TYR A 381 31.24 -9.43 -11.81
N ARG A 382 32.11 -9.62 -12.81
CA ARG A 382 32.23 -10.90 -13.52
C ARG A 382 32.95 -11.91 -12.64
N ILE A 383 32.39 -13.11 -12.53
CA ILE A 383 33.11 -14.22 -11.92
C ILE A 383 34.27 -14.56 -12.86
N LYS A 384 35.51 -14.48 -12.38
CA LYS A 384 36.68 -15.01 -13.07
C LYS A 384 36.62 -16.53 -12.99
N GLU A 385 36.03 -17.13 -14.01
CA GLU A 385 35.74 -18.56 -14.20
C GLU A 385 34.79 -19.21 -13.16
N PRO A 386 33.85 -20.08 -13.60
CA PRO A 386 33.08 -20.87 -12.66
C PRO A 386 34.03 -21.85 -11.97
N CYS A 387 34.15 -21.74 -10.64
CA CYS A 387 34.71 -22.83 -9.84
C CYS A 387 33.83 -24.06 -10.15
N LYS A 388 34.40 -25.03 -10.89
CA LYS A 388 33.71 -26.27 -11.25
C LYS A 388 33.17 -26.87 -9.95
N PRO A 389 31.89 -27.26 -9.87
CA PRO A 389 31.40 -27.96 -8.69
C PRO A 389 32.19 -29.28 -8.57
N THR A 390 32.92 -29.44 -7.47
CA THR A 390 33.47 -30.72 -7.04
C THR A 390 32.40 -31.63 -6.45
#